data_AF-A0A423XKT1-F1
#
_entry.id   AF-A0A423XKT1-F1
#
_cell.length_a   1.000
_cell.length_b   1.000
_cell.length_c   1.000
_cell.angle_alpha   90.00
_cell.angle_beta   90.00
_cell.angle_gamma   90.00
#
_symmetry.space_group_name_H-M   'P 1'
#
loop_
_entity.id
_entity.type
_entity.pdbx_description
1 polymer ?
#
loop_
_entity_poly.entity_id
_entity_poly.type
_entity_poly.pdbx_seq_one_letter_code
_entity_poly.pdbx_strand_id
1 'polypeptide(L)'
;MQRLALPFLCLFSLVLAGSRHWQPPLTRRGRDSSEQPKRLGRREFVMETSSDGLVIWPNRQIRYCYENAAAKEALNTDVLDAWQIWLTHGLSESFTIKEVDEAVCVSDRWNTLLIADTTSETNPSLSSTVGFFGPENNLRGKGPDDSLGPRVARPRMLLTTNTDLGMLNAAFNIAHEWGHAWGLYHEHQNPNFWGNVAMSNDGLVFGPDNTVTYNGASVSNWMCENLKGFSEDMLVPQKKTSGIWTGCSSWGVAVDRKFAGALEYLPTERNKATGSTGHTKDSVDWESIMLYNSKSGGTGTVTSKDDDERLPILLQPDGSLIPFNYAPSIQDIDALETLYGLKATTEVLLQKAGGDTTSRFKSIFNKSKGGSSTSGCL
;
A
#
# COMPACT_ATOMS: atom_id res chain seq x y z
N MET A 1 26.94 -37.82 28.80
CA MET A 1 25.86 -37.43 27.87
C MET A 1 25.70 -35.91 27.93
N GLN A 2 26.18 -35.18 26.93
CA GLN A 2 25.93 -33.74 26.80
C GLN A 2 24.80 -33.55 25.78
N ARG A 3 23.78 -32.75 26.12
CA ARG A 3 22.78 -32.28 25.15
C ARG A 3 23.34 -31.00 24.53
N LEU A 4 23.69 -31.02 23.24
CA LEU A 4 23.86 -29.77 22.50
C LEU A 4 22.48 -29.13 22.33
N ALA A 5 22.36 -27.88 22.76
CA ALA A 5 21.26 -27.02 22.33
C ALA A 5 21.63 -26.44 20.96
N LEU A 6 20.82 -26.72 19.94
CA LEU A 6 20.89 -25.97 18.69
C LEU A 6 20.33 -24.56 18.92
N PRO A 7 21.02 -23.49 18.49
CA PRO A 7 20.41 -22.18 18.43
C PRO A 7 19.35 -22.16 17.32
N PHE A 8 18.17 -21.61 17.61
CA PHE A 8 17.19 -21.28 16.57
C PHE A 8 17.76 -20.17 15.69
N LEU A 9 17.81 -20.37 14.38
CA LEU A 9 18.12 -19.29 13.44
C LEU A 9 16.93 -18.33 13.35
N CYS A 10 17.22 -17.04 13.36
CA CYS A 10 16.24 -16.02 13.02
C CYS A 10 15.90 -16.10 11.52
N LEU A 11 14.62 -16.24 11.20
CA LEU A 11 14.14 -16.18 9.83
C LEU A 11 14.16 -14.73 9.35
N PHE A 12 15.00 -14.42 8.36
CA PHE A 12 15.01 -13.10 7.74
C PHE A 12 13.71 -12.88 6.95
N SER A 13 12.99 -11.81 7.29
CA SER A 13 11.75 -11.40 6.65
C SER A 13 11.97 -11.10 5.17
N LEU A 14 11.30 -11.84 4.28
CA LEU A 14 11.21 -11.48 2.86
C LEU A 14 10.35 -10.21 2.74
N VAL A 15 10.91 -9.12 2.21
CA VAL A 15 10.18 -7.86 2.04
C VAL A 15 9.23 -7.95 0.84
N LEU A 16 8.07 -8.53 1.11
CA LEU A 16 6.82 -8.20 0.43
C LEU A 16 6.05 -7.22 1.32
N ALA A 17 5.29 -6.32 0.71
CA ALA A 17 4.18 -5.66 1.36
C ALA A 17 2.89 -6.36 0.91
N GLY A 18 1.95 -6.57 1.84
CA GLY A 18 0.92 -7.60 1.70
C GLY A 18 1.50 -9.01 1.96
N SER A 19 0.69 -9.87 2.59
CA SER A 19 1.18 -11.04 3.31
C SER A 19 0.92 -12.40 2.61
N ARG A 20 1.61 -13.47 3.03
CA ARG A 20 1.30 -14.87 2.63
C ARG A 20 0.04 -15.46 3.34
N HIS A 21 -0.73 -14.64 4.04
CA HIS A 21 -1.92 -15.02 4.80
C HIS A 21 -3.01 -13.96 4.60
N TRP A 22 -3.97 -14.17 3.68
CA TRP A 22 -5.23 -13.41 3.66
C TRP A 22 -6.39 -14.22 4.25
N GLN A 23 -6.06 -14.96 5.32
CA GLN A 23 -6.78 -14.70 6.56
C GLN A 23 -6.53 -13.21 6.91
N PRO A 24 -7.54 -12.34 6.78
CA PRO A 24 -7.39 -11.10 6.00
C PRO A 24 -6.59 -9.95 6.67
N PRO A 25 -5.76 -9.22 5.90
CA PRO A 25 -5.11 -7.95 6.23
C PRO A 25 -5.89 -6.67 5.81
N LEU A 26 -5.35 -5.47 6.08
CA LEU A 26 -5.73 -4.76 7.32
C LEU A 26 -5.50 -3.20 7.37
N THR A 27 -6.60 -2.43 7.18
CA THR A 27 -7.00 -0.99 7.43
C THR A 27 -6.00 0.21 7.48
N ARG A 28 -6.37 1.44 7.02
CA ARG A 28 -6.97 2.65 7.68
C ARG A 28 -6.91 3.86 6.70
N ARG A 29 -7.57 5.04 7.01
CA ARG A 29 -7.16 6.51 6.93
C ARG A 29 -8.09 7.49 6.05
N GLY A 30 -8.68 8.70 6.35
CA GLY A 30 -8.75 9.77 7.45
C GLY A 30 -8.83 11.33 7.05
N ARG A 31 -8.27 12.29 7.86
CA ARG A 31 -8.15 13.84 7.84
C ARG A 31 -9.10 14.62 8.81
N ASP A 32 -9.34 15.95 8.90
CA ASP A 32 -8.92 17.28 8.33
C ASP A 32 -8.88 18.40 9.42
N SER A 33 -8.03 19.46 9.47
CA SER A 33 -6.76 19.89 8.80
C SER A 33 -5.77 20.55 9.84
N SER A 34 -4.95 21.64 9.76
CA SER A 34 -4.53 22.67 8.76
C SER A 34 -3.27 23.51 9.18
N GLU A 35 -2.25 23.78 8.33
CA GLU A 35 -1.50 25.10 8.21
C GLU A 35 -0.54 25.19 6.98
N GLN A 36 -0.12 26.40 6.54
CA GLN A 36 0.58 26.66 5.25
C GLN A 36 1.61 27.83 5.30
N PRO A 37 2.48 28.03 4.28
CA PRO A 37 3.08 27.06 3.35
C PRO A 37 4.62 27.21 3.26
N LYS A 38 5.36 26.13 3.51
CA LYS A 38 6.78 26.01 3.14
C LYS A 38 6.93 24.92 2.07
N ARG A 39 7.97 25.03 1.22
CA ARG A 39 8.18 24.15 0.04
C ARG A 39 7.88 22.70 0.41
N LEU A 40 6.86 22.13 -0.25
CA LEU A 40 6.26 20.85 0.13
C LEU A 40 7.33 19.76 0.14
N GLY A 41 7.64 19.25 1.33
CA GLY A 41 8.39 18.01 1.48
C GLY A 41 7.55 16.86 0.95
N ARG A 42 8.23 15.84 0.41
CA ARG A 42 7.61 14.66 -0.23
C ARG A 42 6.48 14.10 0.64
N ARG A 43 5.33 13.85 0.03
CA ARG A 43 4.09 13.43 0.72
C ARG A 43 3.86 11.92 0.64
N GLU A 44 4.85 11.21 0.14
CA GLU A 44 4.69 9.94 -0.56
C GLU A 44 5.37 8.81 0.21
N PHE A 45 4.68 7.73 0.58
CA PHE A 45 5.32 6.61 1.30
C PHE A 45 5.96 5.58 0.36
N VAL A 46 7.08 5.99 -0.22
CA VAL A 46 7.84 5.26 -1.25
C VAL A 46 9.01 4.48 -0.65
N MET A 47 9.37 3.35 -1.25
CA MET A 47 10.57 2.59 -0.86
C MET A 47 11.84 3.44 -0.91
N GLU A 48 12.71 3.27 0.07
CA GLU A 48 14.04 3.90 0.05
C GLU A 48 15.03 3.01 -0.71
N THR A 49 15.42 3.41 -1.92
CA THR A 49 16.30 2.62 -2.79
C THR A 49 17.76 2.50 -2.32
N SER A 50 18.11 3.12 -1.19
CA SER A 50 19.36 2.91 -0.45
C SER A 50 19.30 1.72 0.52
N SER A 51 18.11 1.16 0.76
CA SER A 51 17.83 0.14 1.78
C SER A 51 17.60 -1.25 1.18
N ASP A 52 18.03 -2.29 1.91
CA ASP A 52 17.81 -3.73 1.69
C ASP A 52 18.09 -4.28 0.27
N GLY A 53 18.67 -3.47 -0.63
CA GLY A 53 18.85 -3.77 -2.05
C GLY A 53 17.54 -3.72 -2.86
N LEU A 54 16.51 -3.01 -2.40
CA LEU A 54 15.33 -2.70 -3.21
C LEU A 54 15.65 -1.54 -4.16
N VAL A 55 15.28 -1.66 -5.43
CA VAL A 55 15.45 -0.58 -6.43
C VAL A 55 14.25 -0.51 -7.36
N ILE A 56 14.11 0.62 -8.07
CA ILE A 56 13.05 0.84 -9.07
C ILE A 56 13.16 -0.09 -10.28
N TRP A 57 12.02 -0.42 -10.90
CA TRP A 57 12.00 -1.23 -12.13
C TRP A 57 12.70 -0.51 -13.30
N PRO A 58 13.66 -1.16 -13.97
CA PRO A 58 14.37 -0.55 -15.10
C PRO A 58 13.44 -0.02 -16.19
N ASN A 59 13.75 1.17 -16.72
CA ASN A 59 13.00 1.83 -17.80
C ASN A 59 11.50 2.06 -17.52
N ARG A 60 11.05 2.08 -16.25
CA ARG A 60 9.62 2.10 -15.88
C ARG A 60 8.83 0.96 -16.54
N GLN A 61 9.41 -0.25 -16.57
CA GLN A 61 8.73 -1.44 -17.08
C GLN A 61 8.74 -2.60 -16.10
N ILE A 62 7.56 -3.02 -15.62
CA ILE A 62 7.40 -4.32 -14.97
C ILE A 62 7.20 -5.38 -16.05
N ARG A 63 8.22 -6.22 -16.23
CA ARG A 63 8.07 -7.46 -17.00
C ARG A 63 7.48 -8.52 -16.07
N TYR A 64 6.35 -9.12 -16.43
CA TYR A 64 5.64 -10.06 -15.57
C TYR A 64 5.31 -11.36 -16.30
N CYS A 65 5.02 -12.41 -15.54
CA CYS A 65 4.58 -13.70 -16.03
C CYS A 65 3.69 -14.38 -15.00
N TYR A 66 2.74 -15.20 -15.46
CA TYR A 66 1.90 -16.00 -14.58
C TYR A 66 2.63 -17.28 -14.14
N GLU A 67 2.34 -17.78 -12.93
CA GLU A 67 2.93 -19.02 -12.40
C GLU A 67 2.55 -20.25 -13.24
N ASN A 68 1.38 -20.23 -13.87
CA ASN A 68 0.90 -21.27 -14.77
C ASN A 68 -0.28 -20.73 -15.61
N ALA A 69 -0.72 -21.51 -16.61
CA ALA A 69 -1.80 -21.12 -17.50
C ALA A 69 -3.18 -20.96 -16.81
N ALA A 70 -3.45 -21.68 -15.71
CA ALA A 70 -4.70 -21.52 -14.97
C ALA A 70 -4.73 -20.21 -14.17
N ALA A 71 -3.59 -19.83 -13.56
CA ALA A 71 -3.43 -18.52 -12.94
C ALA A 71 -3.58 -17.38 -13.95
N LYS A 72 -3.13 -17.57 -15.21
CA LYS A 72 -3.42 -16.62 -16.30
C LYS A 72 -4.91 -16.53 -16.59
N GLU A 73 -5.57 -17.66 -16.85
CA GLU A 73 -7.01 -17.69 -17.18
C GLU A 73 -7.86 -17.05 -16.07
N ALA A 74 -7.52 -17.30 -14.80
CA ALA A 74 -8.25 -16.77 -13.66
C ALA A 74 -8.03 -15.26 -13.40
N LEU A 75 -6.83 -14.73 -13.66
CA LEU A 75 -6.44 -13.38 -13.23
C LEU A 75 -6.28 -12.35 -14.36
N ASN A 76 -6.08 -12.77 -15.60
CA ASN A 76 -5.55 -11.86 -16.64
C ASN A 76 -6.46 -10.66 -16.95
N THR A 77 -7.79 -10.82 -16.84
CA THR A 77 -8.73 -9.70 -17.01
C THR A 77 -8.56 -8.69 -15.88
N ASP A 78 -8.71 -9.10 -14.62
CA ASP A 78 -8.56 -8.21 -13.46
C ASP A 78 -7.17 -7.58 -13.38
N VAL A 79 -6.10 -8.29 -13.77
CA VAL A 79 -4.71 -7.78 -13.80
C VAL A 79 -4.53 -6.63 -14.80
N LEU A 80 -5.20 -6.70 -15.96
CA LEU A 80 -5.17 -5.65 -16.98
C LEU A 80 -6.10 -4.49 -16.63
N ASP A 81 -7.31 -4.77 -16.11
CA ASP A 81 -8.25 -3.74 -15.65
C ASP A 81 -7.67 -2.96 -14.45
N ALA A 82 -7.02 -3.65 -13.51
CA ALA A 82 -6.26 -3.05 -12.40
C ALA A 82 -5.13 -2.12 -12.87
N TRP A 83 -4.47 -2.45 -13.98
CA TRP A 83 -3.47 -1.57 -14.59
C TRP A 83 -4.12 -0.38 -15.30
N GLN A 84 -5.25 -0.59 -15.98
CA GLN A 84 -6.01 0.47 -16.63
C GLN A 84 -6.55 1.51 -15.62
N ILE A 85 -6.81 1.11 -14.37
CA ILE A 85 -7.14 2.04 -13.28
C ILE A 85 -6.00 3.05 -13.03
N TRP A 86 -4.74 2.62 -12.96
CA TRP A 86 -3.60 3.53 -12.79
C TRP A 86 -3.46 4.52 -13.97
N LEU A 87 -3.58 4.02 -15.20
CA LEU A 87 -3.50 4.87 -16.40
C LEU A 87 -4.64 5.89 -16.48
N THR A 88 -5.87 5.48 -16.16
CA THR A 88 -7.05 6.37 -16.20
C THR A 88 -7.06 7.45 -15.11
N HIS A 89 -6.33 7.23 -14.01
CA HIS A 89 -6.17 8.21 -12.93
C HIS A 89 -4.91 9.08 -13.08
N GLY A 90 -4.22 8.98 -14.22
CA GLY A 90 -3.18 9.93 -14.63
C GLY A 90 -1.74 9.43 -14.55
N LEU A 91 -1.49 8.16 -14.25
CA LEU A 91 -0.13 7.61 -14.34
C LEU A 91 0.39 7.71 -15.78
N SER A 92 1.57 8.30 -15.96
CA SER A 92 2.18 8.48 -17.28
C SER A 92 2.25 7.18 -18.08
N GLU A 93 1.86 7.23 -19.37
CA GLU A 93 2.04 6.14 -20.35
C GLU A 93 3.50 5.69 -20.51
N SER A 94 4.46 6.44 -19.94
CA SER A 94 5.86 6.02 -19.87
C SER A 94 6.15 5.00 -18.76
N PHE A 95 5.17 4.65 -17.92
CA PHE A 95 5.12 3.41 -17.15
C PHE A 95 4.42 2.32 -17.97
N THR A 96 4.97 1.10 -17.94
CA THR A 96 4.43 -0.02 -18.71
C THR A 96 4.48 -1.33 -17.93
N ILE A 97 3.48 -2.17 -18.11
CA ILE A 97 3.57 -3.60 -17.77
C ILE A 97 3.71 -4.40 -19.06
N LYS A 98 4.44 -5.52 -19.01
CA LYS A 98 4.64 -6.39 -20.17
C LYS A 98 4.69 -7.86 -19.77
N GLU A 99 3.76 -8.66 -20.28
CA GLU A 99 3.85 -10.11 -20.17
C GLU A 99 5.07 -10.65 -20.92
N VAL A 100 5.75 -11.63 -20.33
CA VAL A 100 6.82 -12.42 -20.97
C VAL A 100 6.44 -13.90 -20.96
N ASP A 101 6.97 -14.66 -21.92
CA ASP A 101 6.78 -16.11 -21.99
C ASP A 101 7.42 -16.87 -20.80
N GLU A 102 7.04 -18.13 -20.64
CA GLU A 102 7.50 -19.02 -19.57
C GLU A 102 9.04 -19.22 -19.57
N ALA A 103 9.66 -19.31 -20.76
CA ALA A 103 11.10 -19.51 -20.84
C ALA A 103 11.88 -18.28 -20.32
N VAL A 104 11.39 -17.07 -20.63
CA VAL A 104 11.88 -15.82 -20.04
C VAL A 104 11.54 -15.73 -18.55
N CYS A 105 10.32 -16.14 -18.15
CA CYS A 105 9.88 -16.15 -16.74
C CYS A 105 10.77 -17.01 -15.83
N VAL A 106 11.31 -18.12 -16.35
CA VAL A 106 12.21 -19.03 -15.64
C VAL A 106 13.66 -18.57 -15.73
N SER A 107 14.17 -18.28 -16.93
CA SER A 107 15.58 -17.92 -17.14
C SER A 107 15.95 -16.54 -16.58
N ASP A 108 15.01 -15.59 -16.62
CA ASP A 108 15.17 -14.21 -16.15
C ASP A 108 14.32 -13.95 -14.88
N ARG A 109 14.15 -14.99 -14.06
CA ARG A 109 13.29 -15.00 -12.85
C ARG A 109 13.55 -13.86 -11.85
N TRP A 110 14.74 -13.27 -11.85
CA TRP A 110 15.11 -12.18 -10.94
C TRP A 110 14.61 -10.82 -11.42
N ASN A 111 14.49 -10.63 -12.74
CA ASN A 111 14.12 -9.36 -13.37
C ASN A 111 12.72 -9.43 -14.01
N THR A 112 11.87 -10.34 -13.50
CA THR A 112 10.50 -10.57 -13.92
C THR A 112 9.59 -10.84 -12.71
N LEU A 113 8.44 -10.18 -12.63
CA LEU A 113 7.42 -10.35 -11.59
C LEU A 113 6.63 -11.64 -11.82
N LEU A 114 6.61 -12.56 -10.84
CA LEU A 114 5.74 -13.74 -10.89
C LEU A 114 4.35 -13.43 -10.32
N ILE A 115 3.32 -13.49 -11.14
CA ILE A 115 1.92 -13.41 -10.70
C ILE A 115 1.40 -14.83 -10.43
N ALA A 116 0.93 -15.11 -9.22
CA ALA A 116 0.39 -16.42 -8.84
C ALA A 116 -1.05 -16.30 -8.31
N ASP A 117 -1.94 -17.17 -8.76
CA ASP A 117 -3.30 -17.27 -8.21
C ASP A 117 -3.30 -18.10 -6.92
N THR A 118 -3.99 -17.57 -5.92
CA THR A 118 -4.17 -18.19 -4.61
C THR A 118 -5.64 -18.41 -4.26
N THR A 119 -6.58 -18.13 -5.17
CA THR A 119 -8.04 -18.19 -4.94
C THR A 119 -8.53 -19.55 -4.45
N SER A 120 -7.84 -20.62 -4.81
CA SER A 120 -8.13 -21.99 -4.37
C SER A 120 -7.26 -22.49 -3.19
N GLU A 121 -6.35 -21.67 -2.65
CA GLU A 121 -5.66 -22.00 -1.39
C GLU A 121 -6.64 -21.90 -0.21
N THR A 122 -6.44 -22.71 0.84
CA THR A 122 -7.24 -22.63 2.08
C THR A 122 -7.25 -21.24 2.70
N ASN A 123 -6.15 -20.51 2.51
CA ASN A 123 -5.95 -19.13 2.89
C ASN A 123 -5.46 -18.37 1.64
N PRO A 124 -6.37 -17.80 0.81
CA PRO A 124 -5.97 -16.98 -0.33
C PRO A 124 -5.08 -15.78 0.11
N SER A 125 -4.45 -15.07 -0.83
CA SER A 125 -3.49 -13.99 -0.54
C SER A 125 -3.40 -12.92 -1.63
N LEU A 126 -3.14 -11.67 -1.21
CA LEU A 126 -2.75 -10.52 -2.03
C LEU A 126 -1.38 -10.03 -1.53
N SER A 127 -0.29 -10.18 -2.28
CA SER A 127 1.05 -9.95 -1.70
C SER A 127 2.12 -9.68 -2.74
N SER A 128 2.65 -8.47 -2.74
CA SER A 128 3.58 -7.97 -3.75
C SER A 128 4.93 -7.61 -3.18
N THR A 129 5.96 -7.90 -3.97
CA THR A 129 7.32 -7.44 -3.70
C THR A 129 7.35 -5.93 -3.88
N VAL A 130 7.86 -5.18 -2.89
CA VAL A 130 7.94 -3.73 -3.05
C VAL A 130 9.06 -3.40 -4.04
N GLY A 131 8.68 -2.86 -5.20
CA GLY A 131 9.62 -2.59 -6.29
C GLY A 131 10.31 -3.86 -6.83
N PHE A 132 11.62 -3.78 -7.04
CA PHE A 132 12.43 -4.80 -7.68
C PHE A 132 13.72 -5.12 -6.90
N PHE A 133 14.11 -6.40 -6.87
CA PHE A 133 15.33 -6.87 -6.21
C PHE A 133 16.58 -6.53 -7.03
N GLY A 134 17.22 -5.42 -6.67
CA GLY A 134 18.45 -4.93 -7.30
C GLY A 134 19.64 -5.90 -7.15
N PRO A 135 20.76 -5.68 -7.88
CA PRO A 135 21.89 -6.60 -7.91
C PRO A 135 22.46 -6.95 -6.53
N GLU A 136 22.53 -5.98 -5.63
CA GLU A 136 23.06 -6.09 -4.26
C GLU A 136 22.05 -6.69 -3.25
N ASN A 137 20.82 -7.00 -3.67
CA ASN A 137 19.80 -7.54 -2.78
C ASN A 137 20.22 -8.91 -2.23
N ASN A 138 20.28 -9.06 -0.91
CA ASN A 138 20.79 -10.29 -0.28
C ASN A 138 19.91 -11.54 -0.51
N LEU A 139 18.72 -11.39 -1.11
CA LEU A 139 17.85 -12.48 -1.55
C LEU A 139 18.22 -12.98 -2.96
N ARG A 140 18.91 -12.15 -3.75
CA ARG A 140 19.32 -12.47 -5.12
C ARG A 140 20.41 -13.56 -5.10
N GLY A 141 20.23 -14.59 -5.91
CA GLY A 141 21.14 -15.75 -5.94
C GLY A 141 20.96 -16.76 -4.80
N LYS A 142 20.12 -16.49 -3.78
CA LYS A 142 19.66 -17.55 -2.87
C LYS A 142 18.74 -18.49 -3.65
N GLY A 143 19.26 -19.68 -3.98
CA GLY A 143 18.47 -20.78 -4.52
C GLY A 143 17.49 -21.36 -3.50
N PRO A 144 16.62 -22.29 -3.90
CA PRO A 144 15.73 -23.00 -2.98
C PRO A 144 16.54 -23.90 -2.03
N ASP A 145 16.97 -23.32 -0.92
CA ASP A 145 17.35 -24.04 0.29
C ASP A 145 16.09 -24.65 0.90
N ASP A 146 16.15 -25.95 1.23
CA ASP A 146 15.00 -26.73 1.72
C ASP A 146 14.37 -26.13 3.00
N SER A 147 15.11 -25.31 3.75
CA SER A 147 14.63 -24.61 4.96
C SER A 147 13.64 -23.47 4.68
N LEU A 148 13.57 -22.93 3.47
CA LEU A 148 12.64 -21.86 3.07
C LEU A 148 11.47 -22.33 2.20
N GLY A 149 11.52 -23.59 1.74
CA GLY A 149 10.54 -24.20 0.84
C GLY A 149 10.55 -23.64 -0.59
N PRO A 150 9.91 -24.30 -1.57
CA PRO A 150 10.10 -23.99 -2.99
C PRO A 150 9.67 -22.58 -3.45
N ARG A 151 8.94 -21.82 -2.63
CA ARG A 151 8.49 -20.44 -2.90
C ARG A 151 9.63 -19.40 -2.66
N VAL A 152 10.84 -19.67 -3.14
CA VAL A 152 12.05 -18.86 -2.85
C VAL A 152 12.23 -17.67 -3.78
N ALA A 153 12.62 -16.54 -3.15
CA ALA A 153 13.28 -15.35 -3.70
C ALA A 153 13.14 -15.10 -5.22
N ARG A 154 12.20 -14.20 -5.55
CA ARG A 154 12.12 -13.41 -6.78
C ARG A 154 11.06 -12.31 -6.56
N PRO A 155 11.03 -11.23 -7.35
CA PRO A 155 9.85 -10.37 -7.42
C PRO A 155 8.63 -11.21 -7.79
N ARG A 156 7.57 -11.07 -6.99
CA ARG A 156 6.30 -11.79 -7.13
C ARG A 156 5.14 -10.98 -6.59
N MET A 157 3.95 -11.33 -7.05
CA MET A 157 2.63 -10.81 -6.71
C MET A 157 1.71 -12.04 -6.53
N LEU A 158 1.28 -12.33 -5.30
CA LEU A 158 0.21 -13.28 -5.04
C LEU A 158 -1.11 -12.56 -5.23
N LEU A 159 -2.08 -13.15 -5.93
CA LEU A 159 -3.40 -12.57 -6.17
C LEU A 159 -4.53 -13.54 -5.85
N THR A 160 -5.74 -13.01 -5.73
CA THR A 160 -6.98 -13.79 -5.71
C THR A 160 -8.16 -12.98 -6.28
N THR A 161 -9.11 -13.67 -6.90
CA THR A 161 -10.38 -13.08 -7.35
C THR A 161 -11.45 -13.05 -6.25
N ASN A 162 -11.15 -13.52 -5.03
CA ASN A 162 -12.08 -13.57 -3.91
C ASN A 162 -12.53 -12.15 -3.47
N THR A 163 -13.83 -11.89 -3.58
CA THR A 163 -14.49 -10.61 -3.28
C THR A 163 -14.78 -10.36 -1.80
N ASP A 164 -14.43 -11.27 -0.89
CA ASP A 164 -14.61 -11.11 0.56
C ASP A 164 -13.35 -10.52 1.22
N LEU A 165 -12.29 -10.31 0.44
CA LEU A 165 -10.96 -9.88 0.88
C LEU A 165 -10.65 -8.42 0.52
N GLY A 166 -9.84 -7.78 1.37
CA GLY A 166 -9.37 -6.42 1.16
C GLY A 166 -10.51 -5.43 0.91
N MET A 167 -10.48 -4.83 -0.28
CA MET A 167 -11.42 -3.83 -0.80
C MET A 167 -12.70 -4.41 -1.44
N LEU A 168 -12.95 -5.70 -1.25
CA LEU A 168 -14.14 -6.43 -1.70
C LEU A 168 -14.34 -6.46 -3.23
N ASN A 169 -13.23 -6.40 -3.98
CA ASN A 169 -13.20 -6.42 -5.44
C ASN A 169 -11.80 -6.83 -5.94
N ALA A 170 -11.75 -7.74 -6.91
CA ALA A 170 -10.50 -8.26 -7.45
C ALA A 170 -9.62 -7.17 -8.11
N ALA A 171 -10.12 -6.49 -9.16
CA ALA A 171 -9.38 -5.45 -9.86
C ALA A 171 -8.87 -4.31 -8.94
N PHE A 172 -9.67 -3.85 -7.96
CA PHE A 172 -9.22 -2.82 -7.00
C PHE A 172 -8.14 -3.35 -6.06
N ASN A 173 -8.28 -4.58 -5.54
CA ASN A 173 -7.23 -5.23 -4.77
C ASN A 173 -5.94 -5.39 -5.59
N ILE A 174 -6.04 -5.76 -6.87
CA ILE A 174 -4.89 -5.95 -7.75
C ILE A 174 -4.25 -4.59 -8.14
N ALA A 175 -5.02 -3.51 -8.17
CA ALA A 175 -4.49 -2.16 -8.38
C ALA A 175 -3.65 -1.68 -7.17
N HIS A 176 -4.04 -2.04 -5.94
CA HIS A 176 -3.21 -1.84 -4.74
C HIS A 176 -1.91 -2.65 -4.82
N GLU A 177 -2.00 -3.92 -5.19
CA GLU A 177 -0.83 -4.79 -5.40
C GLU A 177 0.12 -4.26 -6.50
N TRP A 178 -0.41 -3.65 -7.57
CA TRP A 178 0.41 -2.95 -8.56
C TRP A 178 1.19 -1.77 -7.94
N GLY A 179 0.59 -1.00 -7.04
CA GLY A 179 1.28 0.10 -6.33
C GLY A 179 2.46 -0.39 -5.48
N HIS A 180 2.29 -1.51 -4.76
CA HIS A 180 3.41 -2.22 -4.12
C HIS A 180 4.47 -2.64 -5.14
N ALA A 181 4.08 -3.32 -6.21
CA ALA A 181 5.00 -3.79 -7.24
C ALA A 181 5.81 -2.64 -7.88
N TRP A 182 5.23 -1.43 -8.01
CA TRP A 182 5.95 -0.25 -8.48
C TRP A 182 6.88 0.37 -7.41
N GLY A 183 6.58 0.25 -6.12
CA GLY A 183 7.48 0.68 -5.04
C GLY A 183 6.84 1.46 -3.90
N LEU A 184 5.51 1.48 -3.80
CA LEU A 184 4.80 2.12 -2.68
C LEU A 184 4.68 1.15 -1.50
N TYR A 185 4.89 1.64 -0.28
CA TYR A 185 4.45 0.94 0.94
C TYR A 185 3.00 1.34 1.27
N HIS A 186 2.37 0.63 2.21
CA HIS A 186 1.09 1.11 2.72
C HIS A 186 1.29 2.47 3.39
N GLU A 187 0.59 3.52 2.93
CA GLU A 187 0.68 4.85 3.54
C GLU A 187 0.30 4.76 5.04
N HIS A 188 -0.51 3.78 5.45
CA HIS A 188 -0.79 3.54 6.87
C HIS A 188 0.38 3.11 7.76
N GLN A 189 1.48 2.60 7.19
CA GLN A 189 2.69 2.15 7.90
C GLN A 189 3.76 3.25 8.07
N ASN A 190 3.54 4.49 7.62
CA ASN A 190 4.52 5.58 7.82
C ASN A 190 4.66 5.97 9.32
N PRO A 191 5.88 5.91 9.90
CA PRO A 191 6.13 6.18 11.33
C PRO A 191 5.71 7.55 11.86
N ASN A 192 5.69 8.59 11.02
CA ASN A 192 5.40 9.97 11.45
C ASN A 192 3.97 10.16 11.95
N PHE A 193 3.07 9.25 11.61
CA PHE A 193 1.65 9.35 11.94
C PHE A 193 1.22 8.52 13.16
N TRP A 194 2.07 7.60 13.60
CA TRP A 194 1.83 6.76 14.77
C TRP A 194 2.45 7.37 16.03
N GLY A 195 1.81 7.18 17.18
CA GLY A 195 2.33 7.50 18.50
C GLY A 195 2.15 6.32 19.47
N ASN A 196 2.97 6.27 20.51
CA ASN A 196 2.92 5.28 21.61
C ASN A 196 2.94 3.80 21.15
N VAL A 197 3.58 3.53 20.01
CA VAL A 197 3.98 2.20 19.55
C VAL A 197 5.46 2.21 19.15
N ALA A 198 6.11 1.06 19.13
CA ALA A 198 7.51 0.94 18.72
C ALA A 198 7.73 1.42 17.27
N MET A 199 8.93 1.90 16.97
CA MET A 199 9.38 2.42 15.67
C MET A 199 8.70 3.71 15.18
N SER A 200 7.56 4.10 15.79
CA SER A 200 6.85 5.36 15.54
C SER A 200 7.66 6.62 15.84
N ASN A 201 7.19 7.78 15.37
CA ASN A 201 7.83 9.09 15.56
C ASN A 201 6.86 10.09 16.23
N ASP A 202 6.21 9.69 17.32
CA ASP A 202 5.37 10.57 18.16
C ASP A 202 4.25 11.32 17.40
N GLY A 203 3.68 10.65 16.39
CA GLY A 203 2.57 11.10 15.57
C GLY A 203 1.22 11.15 16.31
N LEU A 204 0.42 12.14 15.97
CA LEU A 204 -0.85 12.49 16.63
C LEU A 204 -2.07 11.96 15.89
N VAL A 205 -1.90 10.86 15.15
CA VAL A 205 -2.92 10.36 14.22
C VAL A 205 -3.39 8.98 14.66
N PHE A 206 -2.47 8.05 14.92
CA PHE A 206 -2.77 6.64 15.22
C PHE A 206 -2.01 6.12 16.42
N GLY A 207 -2.62 5.24 17.19
CA GLY A 207 -1.99 4.64 18.37
C GLY A 207 -3.01 4.36 19.46
N PRO A 208 -2.63 3.59 20.50
CA PRO A 208 -3.57 3.12 21.52
C PRO A 208 -4.20 4.25 22.36
N ASP A 209 -3.52 5.40 22.50
CA ASP A 209 -3.99 6.52 23.32
C ASP A 209 -4.80 7.57 22.53
N ASN A 210 -4.81 7.48 21.19
CA ASN A 210 -5.58 8.40 20.33
C ASN A 210 -7.08 8.04 20.39
N THR A 211 -7.75 8.50 21.44
CA THR A 211 -9.16 8.20 21.74
C THR A 211 -10.12 8.99 20.84
N VAL A 212 -11.16 8.32 20.32
CA VAL A 212 -12.21 8.90 19.46
C VAL A 212 -13.61 8.44 19.89
N THR A 213 -14.67 9.11 19.41
CA THR A 213 -16.06 8.66 19.61
C THR A 213 -16.51 7.80 18.43
N TYR A 214 -16.88 6.54 18.69
CA TYR A 214 -17.42 5.61 17.70
C TYR A 214 -18.65 4.90 18.26
N ASN A 215 -19.76 4.88 17.51
CA ASN A 215 -21.06 4.31 17.93
C ASN A 215 -21.53 4.76 19.33
N GLY A 216 -21.22 6.02 19.71
CA GLY A 216 -21.54 6.60 21.02
C GLY A 216 -20.62 6.19 22.18
N ALA A 217 -19.64 5.32 21.94
CA ALA A 217 -18.62 4.93 22.90
C ALA A 217 -17.30 5.71 22.66
N SER A 218 -16.54 5.91 23.74
CA SER A 218 -15.17 6.44 23.69
C SER A 218 -14.20 5.27 23.53
N VAL A 219 -13.50 5.18 22.41
CA VAL A 219 -12.65 4.04 22.03
C VAL A 219 -11.25 4.49 21.62
N SER A 220 -10.25 3.62 21.78
CA SER A 220 -8.99 3.77 21.05
C SER A 220 -9.29 3.82 19.56
N ASN A 221 -8.68 4.75 18.82
CA ASN A 221 -8.81 4.75 17.37
C ASN A 221 -8.06 3.56 16.73
N TRP A 222 -7.20 2.86 17.48
CA TRP A 222 -6.52 1.59 17.15
C TRP A 222 -7.09 0.46 18.01
N MET A 223 -8.08 -0.23 17.46
CA MET A 223 -8.76 -1.39 18.03
C MET A 223 -8.08 -2.68 17.53
N CYS A 224 -6.87 -2.91 18.02
CA CYS A 224 -6.08 -4.11 17.69
C CYS A 224 -6.78 -5.43 18.12
N GLU A 225 -7.70 -5.36 19.06
CA GLU A 225 -8.57 -6.46 19.49
C GLU A 225 -9.51 -6.96 18.37
N ASN A 226 -9.78 -6.15 17.35
CA ASN A 226 -10.64 -6.49 16.22
C ASN A 226 -9.89 -7.21 15.06
N LEU A 227 -8.60 -7.50 15.23
CA LEU A 227 -7.77 -8.20 14.23
C LEU A 227 -8.13 -9.69 14.10
N LYS A 228 -8.25 -10.22 12.88
CA LYS A 228 -8.25 -11.69 12.70
C LYS A 228 -6.89 -12.24 13.18
N GLY A 229 -6.96 -13.32 13.97
CA GLY A 229 -5.78 -13.91 14.62
C GLY A 229 -5.36 -13.25 15.94
N PHE A 230 -6.08 -12.22 16.44
CA PHE A 230 -5.91 -11.74 17.82
C PHE A 230 -6.37 -12.81 18.82
N SER A 231 -5.66 -12.91 19.95
CA SER A 231 -5.97 -13.85 21.03
C SER A 231 -5.49 -13.31 22.38
N GLU A 232 -6.14 -13.72 23.48
CA GLU A 232 -5.87 -13.15 24.81
C GLU A 232 -4.44 -13.38 25.31
N ASP A 233 -3.72 -14.41 24.83
CA ASP A 233 -2.31 -14.65 25.17
C ASP A 233 -1.35 -13.59 24.57
N MET A 234 -1.85 -12.72 23.69
CA MET A 234 -1.15 -11.51 23.23
C MET A 234 -1.08 -10.41 24.31
N LEU A 235 -1.88 -10.53 25.38
CA LEU A 235 -1.62 -9.83 26.64
C LEU A 235 -0.33 -10.35 27.28
N VAL A 236 0.54 -9.43 27.65
CA VAL A 236 1.50 -9.66 28.75
C VAL A 236 1.07 -8.76 29.90
N PRO A 237 0.79 -9.30 31.09
CA PRO A 237 0.59 -8.51 32.30
C PRO A 237 1.90 -7.86 32.79
N GLN A 238 2.41 -6.86 32.05
CA GLN A 238 3.45 -5.98 32.56
C GLN A 238 2.87 -5.02 33.61
N LYS A 239 3.70 -4.63 34.58
CA LYS A 239 3.22 -4.02 35.83
C LYS A 239 2.92 -2.52 35.68
N LYS A 240 1.66 -2.16 35.96
CA LYS A 240 1.21 -0.87 36.54
C LYS A 240 1.18 0.41 35.67
N THR A 241 1.42 0.37 34.37
CA THR A 241 1.13 1.50 33.46
C THR A 241 0.35 0.98 32.25
N SER A 242 -0.81 1.59 31.98
CA SER A 242 -1.68 1.48 30.77
C SER A 242 -1.64 0.15 29.98
N GLY A 243 -2.79 -0.52 29.85
CA GLY A 243 -2.93 -1.86 29.26
C GLY A 243 -2.62 -1.96 27.76
N ILE A 244 -1.35 -1.79 27.39
CA ILE A 244 -0.85 -1.86 26.03
C ILE A 244 -0.52 -3.34 25.70
N TRP A 245 -1.38 -3.92 24.87
CA TRP A 245 -1.22 -5.25 24.30
C TRP A 245 0.09 -5.34 23.51
N THR A 246 1.06 -6.14 23.96
CA THR A 246 2.46 -6.04 23.45
C THR A 246 2.64 -6.37 21.97
N GLY A 247 1.79 -7.23 21.39
CA GLY A 247 1.76 -7.48 19.94
C GLY A 247 1.15 -6.32 19.13
N CYS A 248 0.30 -5.51 19.75
CA CYS A 248 -0.37 -4.35 19.14
C CYS A 248 0.47 -3.07 19.18
N SER A 249 1.65 -3.11 19.77
CA SER A 249 2.52 -1.93 19.92
C SER A 249 3.97 -2.21 19.58
N SER A 250 4.33 -3.41 19.11
CA SER A 250 5.69 -3.72 18.68
C SER A 250 5.68 -4.73 17.55
N TRP A 251 6.17 -4.28 16.38
CA TRP A 251 6.30 -5.10 15.18
C TRP A 251 7.15 -6.35 15.44
N GLY A 252 8.27 -6.21 16.17
CA GLY A 252 9.11 -7.36 16.56
C GLY A 252 8.37 -8.37 17.43
N VAL A 253 7.57 -7.92 18.41
CA VAL A 253 6.76 -8.81 19.27
C VAL A 253 5.63 -9.48 18.48
N ALA A 254 5.07 -8.79 17.48
CA ALA A 254 4.13 -9.40 16.55
C ALA A 254 4.80 -10.46 15.65
N VAL A 255 6.06 -10.28 15.22
CA VAL A 255 6.83 -11.32 14.50
C VAL A 255 7.07 -12.53 15.39
N ASP A 256 7.58 -12.32 16.61
CA ASP A 256 7.86 -13.40 17.57
C ASP A 256 6.62 -14.25 17.88
N ARG A 257 5.45 -13.60 17.95
CA ARG A 257 4.13 -14.22 18.19
C ARG A 257 3.43 -14.72 16.93
N LYS A 258 4.00 -14.50 15.74
CA LYS A 258 3.37 -14.75 14.42
C LYS A 258 2.03 -14.03 14.22
N PHE A 259 1.84 -12.90 14.90
CA PHE A 259 0.64 -12.09 14.80
C PHE A 259 0.65 -11.24 13.52
N ALA A 260 0.48 -11.92 12.38
CA ALA A 260 0.53 -11.30 11.05
C ALA A 260 -0.35 -10.04 10.95
N GLY A 261 -1.51 -10.03 11.59
CA GLY A 261 -2.42 -8.89 11.55
C GLY A 261 -1.79 -7.58 12.04
N ALA A 262 -1.08 -7.58 13.16
CA ALA A 262 -0.42 -6.36 13.66
C ALA A 262 0.77 -5.92 12.79
N LEU A 263 1.42 -6.84 12.06
CA LEU A 263 2.56 -6.52 11.19
C LEU A 263 2.19 -5.65 10.00
N GLU A 264 1.01 -5.89 9.42
CA GLU A 264 0.51 -5.12 8.28
C GLU A 264 0.12 -3.69 8.68
N TYR A 265 -0.11 -3.40 9.97
CA TYR A 265 -0.35 -2.05 10.49
C TYR A 265 0.87 -1.28 10.93
N LEU A 266 1.64 -1.94 11.79
CA LEU A 266 2.52 -1.22 12.70
C LEU A 266 3.58 -0.52 11.86
N PRO A 267 3.98 0.70 12.28
CA PRO A 267 4.84 1.53 11.46
C PRO A 267 6.10 0.76 11.08
N THR A 268 6.41 0.72 9.78
CA THR A 268 7.55 -0.03 9.27
C THR A 268 8.86 0.66 9.69
N GLU A 269 9.99 -0.04 9.55
CA GLU A 269 11.29 0.49 9.95
C GLU A 269 11.63 1.77 9.18
N ARG A 270 12.09 2.78 9.93
CA ARG A 270 12.30 4.17 9.46
C ARG A 270 13.24 4.33 8.24
N ASN A 271 14.00 3.29 7.92
CA ASN A 271 14.99 3.24 6.85
C ASN A 271 14.56 2.39 5.64
N LYS A 272 13.32 1.86 5.61
CA LYS A 272 12.79 1.07 4.47
C LYS A 272 12.01 1.91 3.48
N ALA A 273 11.51 3.07 3.91
CA ALA A 273 10.65 3.94 3.13
C ALA A 273 10.85 5.41 3.51
N THR A 274 10.94 6.28 2.49
CA THR A 274 10.78 7.72 2.66
C THR A 274 9.29 8.03 2.72
N GLY A 275 8.88 9.03 3.50
CA GLY A 275 7.48 9.39 3.69
C GLY A 275 7.25 10.87 3.97
N SER A 276 5.97 11.26 3.97
CA SER A 276 5.52 12.51 4.60
C SER A 276 6.06 12.60 6.02
N THR A 277 6.71 13.71 6.34
CA THR A 277 7.38 13.98 7.63
C THR A 277 6.50 14.76 8.61
N GLY A 278 5.20 14.86 8.35
CA GLY A 278 4.26 15.58 9.20
C GLY A 278 3.53 14.64 10.16
N HIS A 279 3.24 15.14 11.37
CA HIS A 279 2.77 14.33 12.50
C HIS A 279 1.27 14.46 12.78
N THR A 280 0.59 15.38 12.10
CA THR A 280 -0.85 15.62 12.24
C THR A 280 -1.64 14.75 11.27
N LYS A 281 -2.96 14.65 11.50
CA LYS A 281 -3.87 14.12 10.48
C LYS A 281 -3.72 14.88 9.14
N ASP A 282 -3.44 16.17 9.20
CA ASP A 282 -3.19 17.02 8.03
C ASP A 282 -1.90 16.69 7.22
N SER A 283 -1.20 15.61 7.55
CA SER A 283 0.07 15.22 6.93
C SER A 283 0.00 13.92 6.11
N VAL A 284 -1.10 13.18 6.23
CA VAL A 284 -1.35 11.88 5.58
C VAL A 284 -2.04 12.06 4.22
N ASP A 285 -1.88 11.13 3.28
CA ASP A 285 -2.86 10.96 2.19
C ASP A 285 -3.99 9.99 2.56
N TRP A 286 -5.22 10.38 2.24
CA TRP A 286 -6.47 9.76 2.69
C TRP A 286 -7.31 9.18 1.56
N GLU A 287 -6.97 9.55 0.32
CA GLU A 287 -7.58 9.04 -0.91
C GLU A 287 -6.66 8.02 -1.61
N SER A 288 -5.45 7.80 -1.08
CA SER A 288 -4.46 6.86 -1.63
C SER A 288 -5.03 5.45 -1.80
N ILE A 289 -4.68 4.75 -2.88
CA ILE A 289 -5.01 3.33 -3.02
C ILE A 289 -4.21 2.46 -2.06
N MET A 290 -3.02 2.91 -1.64
CA MET A 290 -2.10 2.20 -0.74
C MET A 290 -2.55 2.24 0.73
N LEU A 291 -3.85 2.35 0.92
CA LEU A 291 -4.50 2.82 2.12
C LEU A 291 -5.79 2.03 2.29
N TYR A 292 -5.71 0.99 3.12
CA TYR A 292 -6.86 0.11 3.29
C TYR A 292 -8.07 0.86 3.91
N ASN A 293 -9.29 0.40 3.60
CA ASN A 293 -10.51 0.87 4.24
C ASN A 293 -10.56 0.52 5.75
N SER A 294 -11.47 1.10 6.54
CA SER A 294 -11.55 0.88 8.01
C SER A 294 -11.81 -0.56 8.49
N LYS A 295 -12.17 -1.49 7.59
CA LYS A 295 -12.70 -2.82 7.89
C LYS A 295 -11.94 -4.01 7.28
N SER A 296 -11.11 -3.78 6.26
CA SER A 296 -10.14 -4.74 5.70
C SER A 296 -9.58 -5.60 6.84
N GLY A 297 -9.79 -6.91 6.83
CA GLY A 297 -9.20 -7.80 7.82
C GLY A 297 -9.78 -7.81 9.24
N GLY A 298 -10.87 -7.08 9.50
CA GLY A 298 -11.60 -7.19 10.76
C GLY A 298 -12.16 -8.59 11.00
N THR A 299 -12.20 -9.01 12.27
CA THR A 299 -13.05 -10.13 12.69
C THR A 299 -14.51 -9.85 12.32
N GLY A 300 -15.26 -10.90 12.00
CA GLY A 300 -16.58 -10.78 11.37
C GLY A 300 -16.61 -11.30 9.93
N THR A 301 -17.78 -11.12 9.33
CA THR A 301 -18.24 -11.70 8.06
C THR A 301 -18.30 -10.66 6.96
N VAL A 302 -18.33 -11.12 5.71
CA VAL A 302 -18.77 -10.34 4.55
C VAL A 302 -19.81 -11.20 3.87
N THR A 303 -21.01 -10.65 3.62
CA THR A 303 -22.06 -11.35 2.87
C THR A 303 -22.22 -10.77 1.46
N SER A 304 -21.89 -9.49 1.31
CA SER A 304 -21.84 -8.75 0.07
C SER A 304 -20.97 -7.50 0.24
N LYS A 305 -20.70 -6.77 -0.85
CA LYS A 305 -20.01 -5.47 -0.81
C LYS A 305 -20.72 -4.44 0.08
N ASP A 306 -22.05 -4.47 0.11
CA ASP A 306 -22.88 -3.51 0.83
C ASP A 306 -23.18 -3.96 2.28
N ASP A 307 -22.78 -5.19 2.64
CA ASP A 307 -22.97 -5.83 3.95
C ASP A 307 -21.64 -6.44 4.43
N ASP A 308 -20.71 -5.53 4.72
CA ASP A 308 -19.41 -5.80 5.34
C ASP A 308 -19.56 -5.74 6.86
N GLU A 309 -19.74 -6.90 7.52
CA GLU A 309 -19.87 -7.01 8.98
C GLU A 309 -18.51 -7.00 9.71
N ARG A 310 -17.38 -6.85 9.01
CA ARG A 310 -16.05 -6.83 9.64
C ARG A 310 -15.94 -5.67 10.64
N LEU A 311 -15.44 -5.96 11.84
CA LEU A 311 -15.21 -4.97 12.88
C LEU A 311 -14.10 -3.99 12.46
N PRO A 312 -14.25 -2.68 12.70
CA PRO A 312 -13.21 -1.73 12.34
C PRO A 312 -12.01 -1.86 13.26
N ILE A 313 -10.81 -1.78 12.71
CA ILE A 313 -9.57 -1.83 13.51
C ILE A 313 -8.96 -0.45 13.70
N LEU A 314 -9.12 0.42 12.71
CA LEU A 314 -8.35 1.64 12.59
C LEU A 314 -9.32 2.69 11.97
N LEU A 315 -9.72 3.72 12.75
CA LEU A 315 -10.76 4.74 12.43
C LEU A 315 -10.21 6.09 11.94
N GLN A 316 -11.02 7.05 11.51
CA GLN A 316 -10.53 8.43 11.33
C GLN A 316 -10.20 9.07 12.70
N PRO A 317 -9.34 10.11 12.78
CA PRO A 317 -9.08 10.83 14.03
C PRO A 317 -10.26 11.64 14.57
N ASP A 318 -11.39 11.72 13.84
CA ASP A 318 -12.68 12.22 14.33
C ASP A 318 -13.64 11.09 14.76
N GLY A 319 -13.25 9.83 14.60
CA GLY A 319 -14.04 8.64 14.91
C GLY A 319 -14.84 8.05 13.75
N SER A 320 -14.89 8.70 12.58
CA SER A 320 -15.59 8.17 11.41
C SER A 320 -14.90 6.93 10.81
N LEU A 321 -15.62 6.19 9.95
CA LEU A 321 -15.04 5.09 9.18
C LEU A 321 -14.23 5.62 7.99
N ILE A 322 -13.34 4.77 7.49
CA ILE A 322 -12.53 5.03 6.30
C ILE A 322 -13.12 4.31 5.10
N PRO A 323 -13.30 5.02 3.96
CA PRO A 323 -13.86 4.46 2.74
C PRO A 323 -12.91 3.44 2.09
N PHE A 324 -13.42 2.80 1.05
CA PHE A 324 -12.60 2.04 0.12
C PHE A 324 -12.06 2.98 -0.96
N ASN A 325 -10.73 3.07 -1.06
CA ASN A 325 -10.06 3.87 -2.09
C ASN A 325 -9.81 2.99 -3.32
N TYR A 326 -10.79 3.00 -4.25
CA TYR A 326 -10.83 2.09 -5.40
C TYR A 326 -9.86 2.46 -6.55
N ALA A 327 -9.11 3.54 -6.43
CA ALA A 327 -8.20 4.06 -7.43
C ALA A 327 -7.05 4.84 -6.76
N PRO A 328 -5.87 4.96 -7.39
CA PRO A 328 -4.78 5.75 -6.85
C PRO A 328 -5.15 7.24 -6.77
N SER A 329 -4.70 7.89 -5.71
CA SER A 329 -4.81 9.35 -5.59
C SER A 329 -3.80 10.05 -6.49
N ILE A 330 -3.98 11.37 -6.68
CA ILE A 330 -2.97 12.22 -7.33
C ILE A 330 -1.61 12.11 -6.61
N GLN A 331 -1.60 11.88 -5.29
CA GLN A 331 -0.38 11.77 -4.49
C GLN A 331 0.30 10.41 -4.66
N ASP A 332 -0.44 9.32 -4.95
CA ASP A 332 0.15 8.05 -5.41
C ASP A 332 0.77 8.16 -6.82
N ILE A 333 0.18 8.97 -7.70
CA ILE A 333 0.76 9.25 -9.03
C ILE A 333 2.05 10.07 -8.89
N ASP A 334 2.00 11.19 -8.16
CA ASP A 334 3.16 12.04 -7.86
C ASP A 334 4.30 11.24 -7.19
N ALA A 335 3.96 10.27 -6.34
CA ALA A 335 4.89 9.34 -5.71
C ALA A 335 5.66 8.50 -6.72
N LEU A 336 4.95 7.84 -7.64
CA LEU A 336 5.59 7.00 -8.65
C LEU A 336 6.38 7.84 -9.65
N GLU A 337 5.86 8.97 -10.11
CA GLU A 337 6.61 9.90 -10.98
C GLU A 337 7.94 10.32 -10.32
N THR A 338 7.86 10.82 -9.08
CA THR A 338 9.03 11.30 -8.31
C THR A 338 10.04 10.18 -8.03
N LEU A 339 9.57 8.99 -7.61
CA LEU A 339 10.39 7.82 -7.34
C LEU A 339 11.15 7.34 -8.58
N TYR A 340 10.52 7.38 -9.76
CA TYR A 340 11.12 6.97 -11.03
C TYR A 340 11.84 8.10 -11.78
N GLY A 341 12.10 9.23 -11.10
CA GLY A 341 12.87 10.35 -11.63
C GLY A 341 12.20 11.09 -12.78
N LEU A 342 10.90 10.86 -13.02
CA LEU A 342 10.11 11.81 -13.76
C LEU A 342 10.05 13.08 -12.90
N LYS A 343 10.52 14.19 -13.47
CA LYS A 343 10.17 15.49 -12.91
C LYS A 343 8.68 15.62 -13.17
N ALA A 344 7.87 15.58 -12.11
CA ALA A 344 6.44 15.90 -12.17
C ALA A 344 6.26 17.06 -13.14
N THR A 345 5.53 16.81 -14.23
CA THR A 345 5.35 17.85 -15.23
C THR A 345 4.52 18.93 -14.56
N THR A 346 5.21 19.98 -14.14
CA THR A 346 4.58 21.29 -14.02
C THR A 346 4.16 21.65 -15.44
N GLU A 347 2.95 21.22 -15.79
CA GLU A 347 1.98 22.12 -16.35
C GLU A 347 2.05 23.41 -15.55
N VAL A 348 2.96 24.28 -15.99
CA VAL A 348 2.77 25.71 -15.89
C VAL A 348 1.51 25.98 -16.70
N LEU A 349 0.35 25.73 -16.07
CA LEU A 349 -0.97 26.12 -16.56
C LEU A 349 -0.79 27.52 -17.14
N LEU A 350 -1.03 27.65 -18.45
CA LEU A 350 -0.43 28.69 -19.31
C LEU A 350 -1.08 30.07 -19.10
N GLN A 351 -0.98 30.55 -17.87
CA GLN A 351 -1.55 31.74 -17.26
C GLN A 351 -0.48 32.55 -16.51
N LYS A 352 0.78 32.49 -16.96
CA LYS A 352 1.65 33.67 -16.81
C LYS A 352 1.00 34.80 -17.60
N ALA A 353 0.24 35.64 -16.90
CA ALA A 353 -0.68 36.60 -17.50
C ALA A 353 0.05 37.52 -18.51
N GLY A 354 -0.26 37.34 -19.80
CA GLY A 354 0.43 38.02 -20.91
C GLY A 354 1.25 37.12 -21.82
N GLY A 355 1.29 35.80 -21.59
CA GLY A 355 1.85 34.84 -22.56
C GLY A 355 1.02 34.72 -23.85
N ASP A 356 1.62 34.21 -24.93
CA ASP A 356 0.99 34.15 -26.26
C ASP A 356 -0.31 33.36 -26.31
N THR A 357 -0.47 32.33 -25.46
CA THR A 357 -1.74 31.60 -25.28
C THR A 357 -2.82 32.48 -24.66
N THR A 358 -2.48 33.28 -23.64
CA THR A 358 -3.40 34.28 -23.06
C THR A 358 -3.78 35.34 -24.08
N SER A 359 -2.84 35.76 -24.93
CA SER A 359 -3.04 36.72 -26.02
C SER A 359 -3.93 36.14 -27.13
N ARG A 360 -3.73 34.88 -27.53
CA ARG A 360 -4.60 34.16 -28.47
C ARG A 360 -6.01 33.97 -27.92
N PHE A 361 -6.16 33.57 -26.65
CA PHE A 361 -7.47 33.42 -26.01
C PHE A 361 -8.23 34.76 -25.96
N LYS A 362 -7.57 35.85 -25.55
CA LYS A 362 -8.14 37.21 -25.59
C LYS A 362 -8.50 37.66 -27.02
N SER A 363 -7.69 37.31 -28.02
CA SER A 363 -7.98 37.59 -29.43
C SER A 363 -9.25 36.89 -29.92
N ILE A 364 -9.44 35.62 -29.56
CA ILE A 364 -10.64 34.83 -29.89
C ILE A 364 -11.87 35.38 -29.14
N PHE A 365 -11.75 35.63 -27.84
CA PHE A 365 -12.84 36.13 -26.99
C PHE A 365 -13.27 37.58 -27.33
N ASN A 366 -12.34 38.41 -27.80
CA ASN A 366 -12.67 39.75 -28.30
C ASN A 366 -13.29 39.70 -29.71
N LYS A 367 -12.91 38.71 -30.55
CA LYS A 367 -13.58 38.47 -31.84
C LYS A 367 -15.04 38.03 -31.66
N SER A 368 -15.35 37.15 -30.71
CA SER A 368 -16.74 36.74 -30.45
C SER A 368 -17.62 37.88 -29.91
N LYS A 369 -17.04 38.87 -29.21
CA LYS A 369 -17.76 40.11 -28.82
C LYS A 369 -17.92 41.14 -29.94
N GLY A 370 -17.26 40.98 -31.09
CA GLY A 370 -17.34 41.91 -32.22
C GLY A 370 -18.45 41.60 -33.25
N GLY A 371 -19.05 40.41 -33.19
CA GLY A 371 -20.06 39.96 -34.15
C GLY A 371 -21.50 40.26 -33.72
N SER A 372 -22.12 41.27 -34.31
CA SER A 372 -23.58 41.45 -34.22
C SER A 372 -24.30 40.59 -35.27
N SER A 373 -25.27 39.78 -34.83
CA SER A 373 -25.98 38.75 -35.61
C SER A 373 -25.07 37.62 -36.13
N THR A 374 -25.42 36.33 -36.06
CA THR A 374 -26.73 35.66 -35.91
C THR A 374 -26.67 34.50 -34.88
N SER A 375 -27.76 33.72 -34.77
CA SER A 375 -27.98 32.62 -33.82
C SER A 375 -26.94 31.48 -33.85
N GLY A 376 -26.61 30.95 -32.67
CA GLY A 376 -25.96 29.65 -32.49
C GLY A 376 -25.78 29.34 -30.99
N CYS A 377 -26.51 28.35 -30.48
CA CYS A 377 -26.36 27.87 -29.10
C CYS A 377 -25.38 26.69 -29.04
N LEU A 378 -24.51 26.71 -28.02
CA LEU A 378 -24.02 25.55 -27.28
C LEU A 378 -23.95 25.97 -25.80
#